data_AF-A0A5K0VQU1-F1
#
_entry.id   AF-A0A5K0VQU1-F1
#
_cell.length_a   1.000
_cell.length_b   1.000
_cell.length_c   1.000
_cell.angle_alpha   90.00
_cell.angle_beta   90.00
_cell.angle_gamma   90.00
#
_symmetry.space_group_name_H-M   'P 1'
#
loop_
_entity.id
_entity.type
_entity.pdbx_description
1 polymer ?
#
loop_
_entity_poly.entity_id
_entity_poly.type
_entity_poly.pdbx_seq_one_letter_code
_entity_poly.pdbx_strand_id
1 'polypeptide(L)'
;YIHQYIHTFESDMKLDTLEAINERIRKRFKNPKLANNNCAKICKHASAAWCRTILSSLASITPPAGESQMEQTQVANCSDNNVQLCVDIQEGELWHSSIEDPVHQKELELKRSHVLSKIKNMPVKQAVAENMQTAATLLRCAYNFYRDSHCGTHISGINLYTTTCRSAQTSSLPGTEYIPSASVDILDLSIPRKLLLWAYALMHGRYSSILSVVKHCEENMK
;
A
#
# COMPACT_ATOMS: atom_id res chain seq x y z
N TYR A 1 17.03 -16.16 -16.84
CA TYR A 1 17.52 -14.80 -17.15
C TYR A 1 16.53 -13.69 -16.82
N ILE A 2 15.40 -13.50 -17.52
CA ILE A 2 14.52 -12.34 -17.22
C ILE A 2 13.95 -12.33 -15.80
N HIS A 3 13.58 -13.49 -15.26
CA HIS A 3 13.14 -13.63 -13.86
C HIS A 3 14.26 -13.23 -12.87
N GLN A 4 15.52 -13.58 -13.14
CA GLN A 4 16.65 -13.16 -12.30
C GLN A 4 16.84 -11.64 -12.32
N TYR A 5 16.71 -10.99 -13.48
CA TYR A 5 16.79 -9.53 -13.55
C TYR A 5 15.65 -8.86 -12.77
N ILE A 6 14.42 -9.38 -12.87
CA ILE A 6 13.28 -8.87 -12.08
C ILE A 6 13.59 -8.99 -10.57
N HIS A 7 14.16 -10.12 -10.13
CA HIS A 7 14.60 -10.28 -8.74
C HIS A 7 15.66 -9.27 -8.32
N THR A 8 16.70 -9.06 -9.13
CA THR A 8 17.73 -8.07 -8.82
C THR A 8 17.14 -6.67 -8.69
N PHE A 9 16.26 -6.27 -9.60
CA PHE A 9 15.59 -4.96 -9.53
C PHE A 9 14.67 -4.84 -8.33
N GLU A 10 13.98 -5.92 -7.96
CA GLU A 10 13.19 -5.97 -6.73
C GLU A 10 14.07 -5.82 -5.49
N SER A 11 15.15 -6.61 -5.37
CA SER A 11 16.08 -6.55 -4.22
C SER A 11 16.74 -5.19 -4.06
N ASP A 12 16.99 -4.49 -5.17
CA ASP A 12 17.55 -3.13 -5.24
C ASP A 12 16.49 -2.02 -5.03
N MET A 13 15.20 -2.36 -4.89
CA MET A 13 14.09 -1.40 -4.77
C MET A 13 13.98 -0.43 -5.97
N LYS A 14 14.34 -0.89 -7.18
CA LYS A 14 14.33 -0.07 -8.41
C LYS A 14 12.93 0.06 -9.01
N LEU A 15 12.11 0.86 -8.35
CA LEU A 15 10.68 0.98 -8.62
C LEU A 15 10.36 1.47 -10.05
N ASP A 16 11.05 2.51 -10.54
CA ASP A 16 10.88 3.01 -11.92
C ASP A 16 11.32 1.98 -12.97
N THR A 17 12.34 1.17 -12.65
CA THR A 17 12.81 0.12 -13.57
C THR A 17 11.80 -1.02 -13.67
N LEU A 18 11.20 -1.42 -12.55
CA LEU A 18 10.14 -2.43 -12.52
C LEU A 18 8.88 -1.96 -13.26
N GLU A 19 8.49 -0.69 -13.06
CA GLU A 19 7.42 -0.04 -13.82
C GLU A 19 7.69 -0.09 -15.34
N ALA A 20 8.88 0.35 -15.78
CA ALA A 20 9.26 0.36 -17.18
C ALA A 20 9.31 -1.06 -17.80
N ILE A 21 9.77 -2.06 -17.05
CA ILE A 21 9.77 -3.45 -17.48
C ILE A 21 8.34 -3.96 -17.64
N ASN A 22 7.48 -3.70 -16.66
CA ASN A 22 6.08 -4.12 -16.69
C ASN A 22 5.33 -3.49 -17.88
N GLU A 23 5.54 -2.20 -18.15
CA GLU A 23 5.00 -1.54 -19.34
C GLU A 23 5.50 -2.17 -20.64
N ARG A 24 6.82 -2.43 -20.75
CA ARG A 24 7.43 -3.00 -21.95
C ARG A 24 6.91 -4.40 -22.25
N ILE A 25 6.81 -5.23 -21.21
CA ILE A 25 6.17 -6.56 -21.24
C ILE A 25 4.74 -6.38 -21.78
N ARG A 26 3.91 -5.58 -21.12
CA ARG A 26 2.51 -5.37 -21.53
C ARG A 26 2.36 -4.88 -22.97
N LYS A 27 3.16 -3.89 -23.40
CA LYS A 27 3.14 -3.34 -24.77
C LYS A 27 3.52 -4.39 -25.82
N ARG A 28 4.54 -5.22 -25.56
CA ARG A 28 4.94 -6.30 -26.49
C ARG A 28 3.93 -7.44 -26.55
N PHE A 29 3.21 -7.70 -25.47
CA PHE A 29 2.29 -8.85 -25.37
C PHE A 29 0.82 -8.53 -25.72
N LYS A 30 0.48 -7.28 -26.04
CA LYS A 30 -0.77 -6.95 -26.75
C LYS A 30 -0.83 -7.57 -28.16
N ASN A 31 0.30 -8.07 -28.69
CA ASN A 31 0.32 -8.77 -29.96
C ASN A 31 -0.04 -10.26 -29.75
N PRO A 32 -1.23 -10.71 -30.22
CA PRO A 32 -1.69 -12.08 -29.98
C PRO A 32 -0.76 -13.16 -30.56
N LYS A 33 0.10 -12.82 -31.53
CA LYS A 33 1.11 -13.73 -32.09
C LYS A 33 2.24 -14.07 -31.12
N LEU A 34 2.42 -13.28 -30.06
CA LEU A 34 3.51 -13.41 -29.08
C LEU A 34 3.01 -13.87 -27.69
N ALA A 35 1.70 -14.09 -27.53
CA ALA A 35 1.08 -14.48 -26.27
C ALA A 35 1.29 -15.98 -25.98
N ASN A 36 2.51 -16.37 -25.61
CA ASN A 36 2.82 -17.71 -25.09
C ASN A 36 2.62 -17.77 -23.57
N ASN A 37 2.34 -18.96 -23.02
CA ASN A 37 2.23 -19.25 -21.59
C ASN A 37 3.45 -18.76 -20.78
N ASN A 38 4.66 -18.80 -21.35
CA ASN A 38 5.86 -18.23 -20.72
C ASN A 38 5.79 -16.71 -20.53
N CYS A 39 5.13 -15.99 -21.44
CA CYS A 39 4.98 -14.53 -21.35
C CYS A 39 4.00 -14.15 -20.23
N ALA A 40 2.95 -14.95 -20.04
CA ALA A 40 2.02 -14.79 -18.93
C ALA A 40 2.74 -14.96 -17.56
N LYS A 41 3.67 -15.92 -17.46
CA LYS A 41 4.49 -16.11 -16.25
C LYS A 41 5.42 -14.93 -15.97
N ILE A 42 6.08 -14.40 -17.00
CA ILE A 42 6.97 -13.22 -16.87
C ILE A 42 6.15 -11.98 -16.47
N CYS A 43 4.98 -11.77 -17.07
CA CYS A 43 4.09 -10.67 -16.74
C CYS A 43 3.60 -10.74 -15.29
N LYS A 44 3.17 -11.91 -14.83
CA LYS A 44 2.79 -12.14 -13.42
C LYS A 44 3.95 -11.84 -12.48
N HIS A 45 5.17 -12.29 -12.81
CA HIS A 45 6.34 -12.03 -11.97
C HIS A 45 6.68 -10.55 -11.90
N ALA A 46 6.75 -9.86 -13.04
CA ALA A 46 7.06 -8.42 -13.08
C ALA A 46 6.02 -7.59 -12.31
N SER A 47 4.73 -7.91 -12.48
CA SER A 47 3.65 -7.25 -11.76
C SER A 47 3.71 -7.52 -10.25
N ALA A 48 4.04 -8.74 -9.82
CA ALA A 48 4.17 -9.09 -8.40
C ALA A 48 5.37 -8.39 -7.75
N ALA A 49 6.53 -8.41 -8.42
CA ALA A 49 7.73 -7.72 -7.97
C ALA A 49 7.52 -6.20 -7.85
N TRP A 50 6.83 -5.59 -8.83
CA TRP A 50 6.48 -4.17 -8.76
C TRP A 50 5.56 -3.86 -7.57
N CYS A 51 4.51 -4.66 -7.39
CA CYS A 51 3.58 -4.54 -6.27
C CYS A 51 4.28 -4.65 -4.90
N ARG A 52 5.13 -5.66 -4.71
CA ARG A 52 5.89 -5.84 -3.46
C ARG A 52 6.89 -4.73 -3.21
N THR A 53 7.49 -4.20 -4.27
CA THR A 53 8.42 -3.06 -4.16
C THR A 53 7.68 -1.79 -3.76
N ILE A 54 6.48 -1.53 -4.31
CA ILE A 54 5.61 -0.42 -3.86
C ILE A 54 5.24 -0.61 -2.39
N LEU A 55 4.75 -1.79 -2.01
CA LEU A 55 4.38 -2.11 -0.62
C LEU A 55 5.55 -1.89 0.34
N SER A 56 6.73 -2.40 0.01
CA SER A 56 7.91 -2.27 0.86
C SER A 56 8.36 -0.82 1.00
N SER A 57 8.18 -0.02 -0.05
CA SER A 57 8.51 1.42 -0.03
C SER A 57 7.50 2.24 0.77
N LEU A 58 6.21 1.93 0.65
CA LEU A 58 5.16 2.54 1.48
C LEU A 58 5.38 2.20 2.96
N ALA A 59 5.75 0.95 3.22
CA ALA A 59 6.08 0.48 4.54
C ALA A 59 7.24 1.28 5.16
N SER A 60 8.35 1.44 4.43
CA SER A 60 9.53 2.15 4.96
C SER A 60 9.31 3.63 5.29
N ILE A 61 8.33 4.28 4.65
CA ILE A 61 8.02 5.70 4.91
C ILE A 61 6.82 5.90 5.83
N THR A 62 6.15 4.83 6.25
CA THR A 62 5.03 4.91 7.19
C THR A 62 5.60 5.17 8.59
N PRO A 63 5.28 6.32 9.22
CA PRO A 63 5.84 6.65 10.53
C PRO A 63 5.38 5.63 11.59
N PRO A 64 6.27 5.10 12.44
CA PRO A 64 5.90 4.20 13.53
C PRO A 64 5.06 4.93 14.59
N ALA A 65 4.22 4.17 15.32
CA ALA A 65 3.33 4.73 16.35
C ALA A 65 4.17 5.18 17.55
N GLY A 66 4.58 6.45 17.54
CA GLY A 66 5.28 7.06 18.66
C GLY A 66 6.32 8.12 18.28
N GLU A 67 6.78 8.16 17.02
CA GLU A 67 7.89 9.05 16.63
C GLU A 67 7.45 10.43 16.11
N SER A 68 6.15 10.68 15.95
CA SER A 68 5.65 12.04 15.77
C SER A 68 5.47 12.72 17.13
N GLN A 69 6.58 13.07 17.78
CA GLN A 69 6.56 13.95 18.95
C GLN A 69 6.99 15.37 18.57
N MET A 70 6.21 16.31 19.14
CA MET A 70 6.42 17.75 19.30
C MET A 70 5.86 18.66 18.19
N GLU A 71 4.98 19.55 18.66
CA GLU A 71 4.42 20.73 17.99
C GLU A 71 3.27 20.52 16.99
N GLN A 72 2.13 20.09 17.51
CA GLN A 72 0.95 20.97 17.43
C GLN A 72 0.04 20.71 18.63
N THR A 73 0.11 21.66 19.56
CA THR A 73 -0.97 21.97 20.51
C THR A 73 -2.19 22.38 19.69
N GLN A 74 -2.90 21.42 19.14
CA GLN A 74 -4.32 21.56 18.89
C GLN A 74 -4.96 20.42 19.66
N VAL A 75 -5.60 20.84 20.75
CA VAL A 75 -6.83 20.26 21.28
C VAL A 75 -7.42 19.35 20.22
N ALA A 76 -7.54 18.06 20.54
CA ALA A 76 -8.35 17.13 19.76
C ALA A 76 -9.79 17.66 19.74
N ASN A 77 -10.05 18.68 18.93
CA ASN A 77 -11.34 18.93 18.34
C ASN A 77 -11.56 17.70 17.48
N CYS A 78 -12.15 16.70 18.12
CA CYS A 78 -12.77 15.57 17.49
C CYS A 78 -13.92 16.16 16.67
N SER A 79 -13.59 16.72 15.50
CA SER A 79 -14.58 17.15 14.52
C SER A 79 -15.26 15.89 14.00
N ASP A 80 -16.58 15.96 13.89
CA ASP A 80 -17.44 14.85 13.51
C ASP A 80 -16.87 14.10 12.29
N ASN A 81 -16.62 12.79 12.47
CA ASN A 81 -16.11 11.82 11.50
C ASN A 81 -14.58 11.73 11.32
N ASN A 82 -13.83 11.56 12.41
CA ASN A 82 -12.42 11.16 12.35
C ASN A 82 -12.28 9.67 11.94
N VAL A 83 -12.46 9.40 10.66
CA VAL A 83 -12.18 8.09 10.04
C VAL A 83 -10.68 8.02 9.72
N GLN A 84 -9.98 7.07 10.35
CA GLN A 84 -8.55 6.84 10.12
C GLN A 84 -8.33 5.53 9.36
N LEU A 85 -7.46 5.57 8.35
CA LEU A 85 -7.04 4.38 7.63
C LEU A 85 -5.97 3.64 8.44
N CYS A 86 -6.17 2.35 8.65
CA CYS A 86 -5.20 1.47 9.29
C CYS A 86 -4.77 0.37 8.32
N VAL A 87 -3.52 -0.05 8.46
CA VAL A 87 -2.91 -1.12 7.66
C VAL A 87 -2.61 -2.30 8.58
N ASP A 88 -2.93 -3.50 8.10
CA ASP A 88 -2.47 -4.76 8.67
C ASP A 88 -1.84 -5.60 7.56
N ILE A 89 -0.66 -6.14 7.84
CA ILE A 89 0.16 -6.87 6.89
C ILE A 89 0.32 -8.30 7.37
N GLN A 90 -0.17 -9.25 6.58
CA GLN A 90 0.04 -10.68 6.83
C GLN A 90 1.25 -11.15 6.04
N GLU A 91 2.40 -11.15 6.71
CA GLU A 91 3.70 -11.48 6.10
C GLU A 91 3.69 -12.84 5.39
N GLY A 92 3.06 -13.86 5.97
CA GLY A 92 3.01 -15.20 5.38
C GLY A 92 2.42 -15.22 3.98
N GLU A 93 1.36 -14.45 3.72
CA GLU A 93 0.66 -14.47 2.43
C GLU A 93 1.32 -13.60 1.36
N LEU A 94 2.11 -12.59 1.76
CA LEU A 94 2.74 -11.64 0.83
C LEU A 94 3.82 -12.26 -0.06
N TRP A 95 4.52 -13.28 0.45
CA TRP A 95 5.67 -13.88 -0.21
C TRP A 95 5.31 -15.13 -1.03
N HIS A 96 4.10 -15.66 -0.87
CA HIS A 96 3.64 -16.85 -1.58
C HIS A 96 3.27 -16.54 -3.04
N SER A 97 4.27 -16.51 -3.92
CA SER A 97 4.09 -16.49 -5.37
C SER A 97 4.35 -17.89 -5.94
N SER A 98 3.43 -18.42 -6.74
CA SER A 98 3.60 -19.74 -7.37
C SER A 98 4.76 -19.81 -8.39
N ILE A 99 5.48 -18.71 -8.61
CA ILE A 99 6.45 -18.52 -9.69
C ILE A 99 7.90 -18.44 -9.15
N GLU A 100 8.09 -18.31 -7.84
CA GLU A 100 9.39 -17.95 -7.26
C GLU A 100 10.27 -19.15 -6.88
N ASP A 101 11.59 -18.93 -6.99
CA ASP A 101 12.60 -19.81 -6.42
C ASP A 101 12.57 -19.66 -4.88
N PRO A 102 12.32 -20.74 -4.13
CA PRO A 102 12.16 -20.69 -2.68
C PRO A 102 13.38 -20.12 -1.93
N VAL A 103 14.58 -20.18 -2.53
CA VAL A 103 15.80 -19.60 -1.93
C VAL A 103 15.75 -18.07 -1.96
N HIS A 104 15.42 -17.50 -3.11
CA HIS A 104 15.34 -16.04 -3.29
C HIS A 104 14.17 -15.43 -2.53
N GLN A 105 13.03 -16.14 -2.49
CA GLN A 105 11.86 -15.73 -1.72
C GLN A 105 12.20 -15.60 -0.23
N LYS A 106 12.92 -16.57 0.34
CA LYS A 106 13.29 -16.59 1.76
C LYS A 106 14.26 -15.48 2.14
N GLU A 107 15.21 -15.15 1.26
CA GLU A 107 16.13 -14.01 1.48
C GLU A 107 15.37 -12.68 1.50
N LEU A 108 14.45 -12.50 0.55
CA LEU A 108 13.63 -11.29 0.44
C LEU A 108 12.68 -11.13 1.64
N GLU A 109 12.04 -12.23 2.05
CA GLU A 109 11.18 -12.30 3.22
C GLU A 109 11.96 -11.90 4.48
N LEU A 110 13.13 -12.49 4.72
CA LEU A 110 13.96 -12.17 5.89
C LEU A 110 14.41 -10.70 5.89
N LYS A 111 14.78 -10.17 4.72
CA LYS A 111 15.20 -8.78 4.58
C LYS A 111 14.05 -7.79 4.78
N ARG A 112 12.79 -8.18 4.55
CA ARG A 112 11.66 -7.22 4.54
C ARG A 112 10.67 -7.41 5.68
N SER A 113 10.58 -8.60 6.28
CA SER A 113 9.76 -8.87 7.47
C SER A 113 10.03 -7.90 8.60
N HIS A 114 11.28 -7.48 8.82
CA HIS A 114 11.61 -6.50 9.86
C HIS A 114 10.99 -5.11 9.64
N VAL A 115 10.70 -4.72 8.38
CA VAL A 115 10.01 -3.46 8.06
C VAL A 115 8.51 -3.65 8.17
N LEU A 116 7.99 -4.78 7.70
CA LEU A 116 6.55 -5.06 7.65
C LEU A 116 5.96 -5.35 9.03
N SER A 117 6.70 -6.06 9.89
CA SER A 117 6.30 -6.34 11.27
C SER A 117 6.05 -5.09 12.10
N LYS A 118 6.70 -3.97 11.74
CA LYS A 118 6.49 -2.68 12.40
C LYS A 118 5.15 -2.04 12.07
N ILE A 119 4.47 -2.47 11.00
CA ILE A 119 3.29 -1.80 10.41
C ILE A 119 2.00 -2.57 10.71
N LYS A 120 2.04 -3.49 11.67
CA LYS A 120 0.88 -4.28 12.04
C LYS A 120 -0.11 -3.44 12.85
N ASN A 121 -1.35 -3.35 12.36
CA ASN A 121 -2.46 -2.62 12.98
C ASN A 121 -2.17 -1.13 13.22
N MET A 122 -1.52 -0.51 12.24
CA MET A 122 -1.01 0.85 12.38
C MET A 122 -1.88 1.88 11.66
N PRO A 123 -2.24 3.00 12.31
CA PRO A 123 -2.87 4.12 11.62
C PRO A 123 -1.89 4.77 10.64
N VAL A 124 -2.32 4.93 9.39
CA VAL A 124 -1.55 5.66 8.38
C VAL A 124 -1.68 7.14 8.64
N LYS A 125 -0.56 7.75 9.07
CA LYS A 125 -0.41 9.20 9.22
C LYS A 125 0.35 9.77 8.02
N GLN A 126 0.39 11.10 7.91
CA GLN A 126 1.20 11.76 6.91
C GLN A 126 2.67 11.36 7.09
N ALA A 127 3.38 11.14 5.98
CA ALA A 127 4.81 10.90 5.99
C ALA A 127 5.56 12.10 6.60
N VAL A 128 6.68 11.82 7.26
CA VAL A 128 7.59 12.87 7.76
C VAL A 128 8.08 13.74 6.61
N ALA A 129 8.40 15.02 6.89
CA ALA A 129 8.77 16.01 5.87
C ALA A 129 9.85 15.53 4.90
N GLU A 130 10.86 14.81 5.42
CA GLU A 130 11.98 14.24 4.64
C GLU A 130 11.53 13.20 3.60
N ASN A 131 10.43 12.49 3.88
CA ASN A 131 9.88 11.43 3.02
C ASN A 131 8.76 11.92 2.10
N MET A 132 8.39 13.20 2.12
CA MET A 132 7.27 13.72 1.33
C MET A 132 7.49 13.58 -0.19
N GLN A 133 8.72 13.79 -0.67
CA GLN A 133 9.04 13.59 -2.09
C GLN A 133 8.92 12.11 -2.50
N THR A 134 9.33 11.20 -1.61
CA THR A 134 9.19 9.76 -1.79
C THR A 134 7.72 9.36 -1.79
N ALA A 135 6.92 9.90 -0.87
CA ALA A 135 5.47 9.67 -0.82
C ALA A 135 4.77 10.14 -2.11
N ALA A 136 5.19 11.27 -2.69
CA ALA A 136 4.63 11.77 -3.94
C ALA A 136 4.95 10.84 -5.13
N THR A 137 6.20 10.36 -5.16
CA THR A 137 6.65 9.37 -6.16
C THR A 137 5.89 8.06 -6.01
N LEU A 138 5.68 7.58 -4.78
CA LEU A 138 4.93 6.36 -4.50
C LEU A 138 3.45 6.49 -4.85
N LEU A 139 2.84 7.66 -4.63
CA LEU A 139 1.47 7.93 -5.07
C LEU A 139 1.36 7.81 -6.59
N ARG A 140 2.31 8.39 -7.34
CA ARG A 140 2.36 8.27 -8.81
C ARG A 140 2.48 6.82 -9.24
N CYS A 141 3.42 6.09 -8.64
CA CYS A 141 3.65 4.70 -9.03
C CYS A 141 2.50 3.77 -8.62
N ALA A 142 1.88 3.99 -7.45
CA ALA A 142 0.68 3.26 -7.04
C ALA A 142 -0.51 3.55 -7.98
N TYR A 143 -0.65 4.79 -8.44
CA TYR A 143 -1.67 5.16 -9.42
C TYR A 143 -1.40 4.52 -10.80
N ASN A 144 -0.16 4.52 -11.27
CA ASN A 144 0.23 3.83 -12.51
C ASN A 144 0.00 2.33 -12.41
N PHE A 145 0.37 1.72 -11.26
CA PHE A 145 0.05 0.34 -10.97
C PHE A 145 -1.45 0.09 -11.01
N TYR A 146 -2.27 0.92 -10.35
CA TYR A 146 -3.74 0.84 -10.39
C TYR A 146 -4.30 0.85 -11.82
N ARG A 147 -3.80 1.74 -12.69
CA ARG A 147 -4.21 1.81 -14.11
C ARG A 147 -3.82 0.56 -14.89
N ASP A 148 -2.65 0.00 -14.62
CA ASP A 148 -2.09 -1.13 -15.34
C ASP A 148 -2.51 -2.49 -14.76
N SER A 149 -3.16 -2.54 -13.59
CA SER A 149 -3.55 -3.75 -12.84
C SER A 149 -4.76 -4.51 -13.42
N HIS A 150 -4.79 -4.70 -14.73
CA HIS A 150 -5.68 -5.66 -15.39
C HIS A 150 -5.14 -7.10 -15.30
N CYS A 151 -3.89 -7.28 -14.86
CA CYS A 151 -3.29 -8.60 -14.62
C CYS A 151 -3.47 -8.99 -13.15
N GLY A 152 -4.32 -10.00 -12.91
CA GLY A 152 -4.69 -10.54 -11.59
C GLY A 152 -3.51 -11.03 -10.74
N THR A 153 -2.76 -10.09 -10.17
CA THR A 153 -1.77 -10.33 -9.13
C THR A 153 -2.52 -10.50 -7.82
N HIS A 154 -2.72 -11.75 -7.43
CA HIS A 154 -3.27 -12.13 -6.14
C HIS A 154 -2.14 -12.19 -5.11
N ILE A 155 -1.62 -11.03 -4.72
CA ILE A 155 -0.86 -10.95 -3.46
C ILE A 155 -1.91 -10.79 -2.38
N SER A 156 -2.24 -11.87 -1.65
CA SER A 156 -3.05 -11.75 -0.44
C SER A 156 -2.13 -11.38 0.73
N GLY A 157 -2.66 -10.70 1.74
CA GLY A 157 -1.88 -10.27 2.91
C GLY A 157 -1.73 -8.77 3.10
N ILE A 158 -2.41 -7.93 2.31
CA ILE A 158 -2.63 -6.52 2.66
C ILE A 158 -4.08 -6.35 3.09
N ASN A 159 -4.28 -6.03 4.36
CA ASN A 159 -5.58 -5.67 4.90
C ASN A 159 -5.59 -4.17 5.21
N LEU A 160 -6.61 -3.49 4.70
CA LEU A 160 -6.90 -2.12 5.09
C LEU A 160 -8.23 -2.11 5.81
N TYR A 161 -8.30 -1.35 6.88
CA TYR A 161 -9.54 -1.11 7.60
C TYR A 161 -9.59 0.32 8.05
N THR A 162 -10.79 0.86 8.15
CA THR A 162 -11.00 2.18 8.73
C THR A 162 -11.47 2.05 10.16
N THR A 163 -10.92 2.89 11.03
CA THR A 163 -11.39 3.04 12.40
C THR A 163 -12.06 4.39 12.53
N THR A 164 -13.29 4.42 13.05
CA THR A 164 -13.97 5.68 13.34
C THR A 164 -13.94 5.91 14.84
N CYS A 165 -13.27 6.97 15.29
CA CYS A 165 -13.36 7.40 16.67
C CYS A 165 -14.59 8.29 16.82
N ARG A 166 -15.68 7.76 17.39
CA ARG A 166 -16.83 8.59 17.77
C ARG A 166 -16.45 9.37 19.01
N SER A 167 -16.33 10.69 18.88
CA SER A 167 -16.28 11.57 20.05
C SER A 167 -17.52 11.30 20.89
N ALA A 168 -17.35 10.86 22.13
CA ALA A 168 -18.45 10.83 23.07
C ALA A 168 -18.87 12.28 23.31
N GLN A 169 -19.91 12.75 22.61
CA GLN A 169 -20.61 13.96 23.03
C GLN A 169 -21.12 13.68 24.45
N THR A 170 -20.61 14.45 25.39
CA THR A 170 -21.03 14.44 26.78
C THR A 170 -22.48 14.92 26.88
N SER A 171 -23.44 14.01 26.76
CA SER A 171 -24.74 14.14 27.42
C SER A 171 -24.80 13.08 28.50
N SER A 172 -24.29 13.44 29.68
CA SER A 172 -24.30 12.62 30.88
C SER A 172 -25.73 12.29 31.30
N LEU A 173 -26.14 11.03 31.12
CA LEU A 173 -27.08 10.36 32.02
C LEU A 173 -26.24 9.45 32.93
N PRO A 174 -26.29 9.61 34.26
CA PRO A 174 -25.48 8.81 35.18
C PRO A 174 -26.04 7.40 35.26
N GLY A 175 -25.28 6.38 34.82
CA GLY A 175 -25.62 4.98 35.12
C GLY A 175 -25.16 3.90 34.14
N THR A 176 -24.60 4.24 32.97
CA THR A 176 -24.19 3.20 32.00
C THR A 176 -22.72 3.35 31.65
N GLU A 177 -21.91 2.33 31.97
CA GLU A 177 -20.54 2.17 31.49
C GLU A 177 -20.54 2.16 29.95
N TYR A 178 -20.25 3.32 29.34
CA TYR A 178 -20.19 3.44 27.89
C TYR A 178 -18.78 3.08 27.43
N ILE A 179 -18.59 1.83 26.99
CA ILE A 179 -17.38 1.42 26.28
C ILE A 179 -17.40 2.16 24.92
N PRO A 180 -16.40 2.98 24.58
CA PRO A 180 -16.31 3.56 23.24
C PRO A 180 -16.12 2.42 22.23
N SER A 181 -17.18 2.03 21.53
CA SER A 181 -17.08 1.06 20.45
C SER A 181 -16.52 1.77 19.22
N ALA A 182 -15.20 1.73 19.06
CA ALA A 182 -14.56 2.09 17.79
C ALA A 182 -15.12 1.14 16.72
N SER A 183 -15.85 1.67 15.74
CA SER A 183 -16.31 0.87 14.61
C SER A 183 -15.13 0.61 13.68
N VAL A 184 -14.86 -0.66 13.42
CA VAL A 184 -13.80 -1.13 12.52
C VAL A 184 -14.46 -1.64 11.25
N ASP A 185 -14.25 -0.94 10.13
CA ASP A 185 -14.78 -1.32 8.83
C ASP A 185 -13.64 -1.85 7.96
N ILE A 186 -13.68 -3.14 7.61
CA ILE A 186 -12.67 -3.77 6.74
C ILE A 186 -12.94 -3.34 5.29
N LEU A 187 -11.92 -2.85 4.60
CA LEU A 187 -12.01 -2.42 3.20
C LEU A 187 -11.74 -3.61 2.28
N ASP A 188 -12.81 -4.19 1.73
CA ASP A 188 -12.74 -5.22 0.69
C ASP A 188 -12.45 -4.58 -0.69
N LEU A 189 -11.17 -4.30 -0.92
CA LEU A 189 -10.65 -3.67 -2.13
C LEU A 189 -9.56 -4.53 -2.76
N SER A 190 -9.40 -4.39 -4.09
CA SER A 190 -8.27 -4.98 -4.79
C SER A 190 -6.94 -4.38 -4.29
N ILE A 191 -5.87 -5.17 -4.36
CA ILE A 191 -4.52 -4.76 -3.93
C ILE A 191 -4.08 -3.41 -4.52
N PRO A 192 -4.27 -3.12 -5.83
CA PRO A 192 -3.89 -1.83 -6.38
C PRO A 192 -4.65 -0.66 -5.75
N ARG A 193 -5.94 -0.85 -5.42
CA ARG A 193 -6.74 0.17 -4.72
C ARG A 193 -6.28 0.36 -3.27
N LYS A 194 -5.90 -0.73 -2.59
CA LYS A 194 -5.34 -0.67 -1.24
C LYS A 194 -4.02 0.11 -1.22
N LEU A 195 -3.08 -0.21 -2.12
CA LEU A 195 -1.82 0.53 -2.24
C LEU A 195 -2.03 2.01 -2.55
N LEU A 196 -2.98 2.32 -3.44
CA LEU A 196 -3.30 3.70 -3.80
C LEU A 196 -3.88 4.50 -2.62
N LEU A 197 -4.79 3.92 -1.85
CA LEU A 197 -5.32 4.55 -0.63
C LEU A 197 -4.24 4.78 0.43
N TRP A 198 -3.34 3.80 0.61
CA TRP A 198 -2.23 3.93 1.54
C TRP A 198 -1.28 5.06 1.13
N ALA A 199 -0.86 5.09 -0.15
CA ALA A 199 0.00 6.16 -0.67
C ALA A 199 -0.64 7.54 -0.52
N TYR A 200 -1.95 7.65 -0.77
CA TYR A 200 -2.70 8.90 -0.59
C TYR A 200 -2.73 9.35 0.86
N ALA A 201 -3.01 8.43 1.79
CA ALA A 201 -3.03 8.73 3.22
C ALA A 201 -1.64 9.16 3.74
N LEU A 202 -0.56 8.56 3.25
CA LEU A 202 0.81 9.00 3.55
C LEU A 202 1.11 10.41 3.02
N MET A 203 0.58 10.76 1.85
CA MET A 203 0.78 12.09 1.25
C MET A 203 -0.01 13.19 1.94
N HIS A 204 -1.28 12.94 2.25
CA HIS A 204 -2.22 13.97 2.70
C HIS A 204 -2.58 13.87 4.18
N GLY A 205 -2.14 12.83 4.89
CA GLY A 205 -2.43 12.61 6.31
C GLY A 205 -3.88 12.27 6.63
N ARG A 206 -4.71 12.03 5.62
CA ARG A 206 -6.16 11.81 5.77
C ARG A 206 -6.66 10.67 4.91
N TYR A 207 -7.69 9.99 5.41
CA TYR A 207 -8.44 9.02 4.62
C TYR A 207 -9.38 9.73 3.64
N SER A 208 -9.59 9.12 2.48
CA SER A 208 -10.62 9.52 1.52
C SER A 208 -11.13 8.28 0.78
N SER A 209 -12.30 8.39 0.16
CA SER A 209 -12.84 7.30 -0.65
C SER A 209 -11.95 7.05 -1.87
N ILE A 210 -11.89 5.79 -2.33
CA ILE A 210 -11.08 5.42 -3.49
C ILE A 210 -11.43 6.24 -4.74
N LEU A 211 -12.72 6.60 -4.93
CA LEU A 211 -13.17 7.42 -6.06
C LEU A 211 -12.56 8.84 -6.02
N SER A 212 -12.56 9.46 -4.83
CA SER A 212 -11.96 10.78 -4.62
C SER A 212 -10.44 10.75 -4.84
N VAL A 213 -9.77 9.69 -4.38
CA VAL A 213 -8.33 9.52 -4.58
C VAL A 213 -7.98 9.35 -6.06
N VAL A 214 -8.74 8.54 -6.80
CA VAL A 214 -8.54 8.36 -8.25
C VAL A 214 -8.73 9.67 -8.99
N LYS A 215 -9.81 10.41 -8.70
CA LYS A 215 -10.08 11.73 -9.29
C LYS A 215 -8.93 12.71 -9.02
N HIS A 216 -8.45 12.76 -7.77
CA HIS A 216 -7.31 13.60 -7.41
C HIS A 216 -6.06 13.26 -8.25
N CYS A 217 -5.75 11.97 -8.42
CA CYS A 217 -4.60 11.55 -9.23
C CYS A 217 -4.80 11.90 -10.71
N GLU A 218 -6.00 11.74 -11.26
CA GLU A 218 -6.31 12.11 -12.66
C GLU A 218 -6.13 13.61 -12.94
N GLU A 219 -6.43 14.46 -11.97
CA GLU A 219 -6.31 15.92 -12.09
C GLU A 219 -4.87 16.41 -11.89
N ASN A 220 -4.08 15.76 -11.03
CA ASN A 220 -2.78 16.26 -10.59
C ASN A 220 -1.57 15.51 -11.17
N MET A 221 -1.77 14.35 -11.81
CA MET A 221 -0.69 13.50 -12.33
C MET A 221 -0.66 13.42 -13.86
N LYS A 222 -1.11 14.48 -14.54
CA LYS A 222 -0.99 14.67 -16.00
C LYS A 222 0.40 15.17 -16.41
#